data_AF-A0A9W9GJ36-F1
#
_entry.id   AF-A0A9W9GJ36-F1
#
_cell.length_a   1.000
_cell.length_b   1.000
_cell.length_c   1.000
_cell.angle_alpha   90.00
_cell.angle_beta   90.00
_cell.angle_gamma   90.00
#
_symmetry.space_group_name_H-M   'P 1'
#
loop_
_entity.id
_entity.type
_entity.pdbx_description
1 polymer ?
#
loop_
_entity_poly.entity_id
_entity_poly.type
_entity_poly.pdbx_seq_one_letter_code
_entity_poly.pdbx_strand_id
1 'polypeptide(L)'
;MSRKFPYEIGRNITMKLVYTTLTDEYELNIGAKAQPLVNIDDLLFTVYHLLAFSNLSFPIFRYLFQLNTLRKMMTSISVRPGTLVESLGYIRHNDTLKYKDIELYIVKDPKDLKG
;
A
#
# COMPACT_ATOMS: atom_id res chain seq x y z
N MET A 1 40.55 -15.00 -19.19
CA MET A 1 40.51 -14.53 -17.79
C MET A 1 39.70 -13.23 -17.76
N SER A 2 38.54 -13.18 -17.08
CA SER A 2 37.75 -11.94 -17.05
C SER A 2 38.50 -10.88 -16.23
N ARG A 3 38.62 -9.67 -16.79
CA ARG A 3 39.20 -8.52 -16.10
C ARG A 3 38.20 -8.12 -15.01
N LYS A 4 38.39 -8.62 -13.79
CA LYS A 4 37.59 -8.22 -12.64
C LYS A 4 37.87 -6.73 -12.40
N PHE A 5 36.84 -5.91 -12.45
CA PHE A 5 36.95 -4.49 -12.14
C PHE A 5 37.57 -4.34 -10.74
N PRO A 6 38.53 -3.42 -10.52
CA PRO A 6 39.20 -3.29 -9.24
C PRO A 6 38.17 -3.02 -8.14
N TYR A 7 38.09 -3.93 -7.16
CA TYR A 7 37.05 -3.94 -6.13
C TYR A 7 36.96 -2.61 -5.37
N GLU A 8 38.10 -2.02 -5.06
CA GLU A 8 38.21 -0.73 -4.37
C GLU A 8 37.69 0.45 -5.19
N ILE A 9 37.89 0.42 -6.51
CA ILE A 9 37.39 1.47 -7.42
C ILE A 9 35.88 1.31 -7.57
N GLY A 10 35.40 0.08 -7.75
CA GLY A 10 33.96 -0.21 -7.81
C GLY A 10 33.24 0.23 -6.54
N ARG A 11 33.78 -0.11 -5.37
CA ARG A 11 33.23 0.29 -4.07
C ARG A 11 33.21 1.81 -3.89
N ASN A 12 34.28 2.51 -4.26
CA ASN A 12 34.34 3.97 -4.17
C ASN A 12 33.33 4.65 -5.10
N ILE A 13 33.18 4.19 -6.34
CA ILE A 13 32.17 4.75 -7.27
C ILE A 13 30.77 4.51 -6.72
N THR A 14 30.45 3.28 -6.28
CA THR A 14 29.11 2.96 -5.77
C THR A 14 28.78 3.73 -4.49
N MET A 15 29.72 3.85 -3.55
CA MET A 15 29.45 4.55 -2.28
C MET A 15 29.56 6.09 -2.35
N LYS A 16 30.47 6.65 -3.15
CA LYS A 16 30.66 8.13 -3.20
C LYS A 16 30.02 8.81 -4.39
N LEU A 17 29.66 8.08 -5.44
CA LEU A 17 29.08 8.69 -6.64
C LEU A 17 27.60 8.35 -6.81
N VAL A 18 27.16 7.17 -6.37
CA VAL A 18 25.76 6.75 -6.50
C VAL A 18 25.03 6.88 -5.16
N TYR A 19 25.62 6.35 -4.09
CA TYR A 19 24.96 6.34 -2.80
C TYR A 19 24.82 7.74 -2.20
N THR A 20 25.90 8.52 -2.11
CA THR A 20 25.86 9.90 -1.58
C THR A 20 25.00 10.84 -2.42
N THR A 21 25.09 10.78 -3.75
CA THR A 21 24.27 11.63 -4.64
C THR A 21 22.79 11.34 -4.49
N LEU A 22 22.39 10.06 -4.49
CA LEU A 22 21.00 9.67 -4.25
C LEU A 22 20.54 10.03 -2.84
N THR A 23 21.41 9.91 -1.84
CA THR A 23 21.07 10.25 -0.46
C THR A 23 20.86 11.75 -0.29
N ASP A 24 21.70 12.58 -0.89
CA ASP A 24 21.63 14.04 -0.79
C ASP A 24 20.51 14.63 -1.65
N GLU A 25 20.31 14.13 -2.89
CA GLU A 25 19.32 14.67 -3.83
C GLU A 25 17.88 14.33 -3.42
N TYR A 26 17.66 13.15 -2.83
CA TYR A 26 16.34 12.67 -2.41
C TYR A 26 16.15 12.71 -0.89
N GLU A 27 17.06 13.37 -0.15
CA GLU A 27 17.06 13.48 1.32
C GLU A 27 16.84 12.12 2.02
N LEU A 28 17.44 11.06 1.46
CA LEU A 28 17.21 9.70 1.94
C LEU A 28 17.91 9.49 3.28
N ASN A 29 17.28 8.73 4.16
CA ASN A 29 17.88 8.38 5.43
C ASN A 29 18.72 7.10 5.28
N ILE A 30 19.98 7.14 5.72
CA ILE A 30 20.92 6.01 5.67
C ILE A 30 20.45 4.83 6.53
N GLY A 31 19.59 5.09 7.51
CA GLY A 31 18.94 4.07 8.32
C GLY A 31 17.79 3.38 7.58
N ALA A 32 17.76 2.05 7.60
CA ALA A 32 16.57 1.30 7.22
C ALA A 32 15.50 1.48 8.31
N LYS A 33 14.51 2.34 8.05
CA LYS A 33 13.26 2.27 8.81
C LYS A 33 12.52 1.02 8.33
N ALA A 34 11.98 0.24 9.27
CA ALA A 34 11.03 -0.82 8.93
C ALA A 34 9.83 -0.15 8.24
N GLN A 35 9.77 -0.27 6.92
CA GLN A 35 8.64 0.22 6.16
C GLN A 35 7.46 -0.74 6.39
N PRO A 36 6.25 -0.22 6.55
CA PRO A 36 5.08 -1.08 6.51
C PRO A 36 5.03 -1.77 5.14
N LEU A 37 4.50 -3.00 5.11
CA LEU A 37 4.37 -3.78 3.88
C LEU A 37 3.58 -3.04 2.78
N VAL A 38 2.71 -2.11 3.17
CA VAL A 38 1.92 -1.24 2.28
C VAL A 38 1.79 0.13 2.94
N ASN A 39 2.26 1.18 2.27
CA ASN A 39 1.99 2.57 2.63
C ASN A 39 0.69 3.08 1.93
N ILE A 40 0.13 4.18 2.42
CA ILE A 40 -1.05 4.81 1.82
C ILE A 40 -0.78 5.31 0.40
N ASP A 41 0.43 5.78 0.13
CA ASP A 41 0.86 6.22 -1.20
C ASP A 41 0.90 5.04 -2.18
N ASP A 42 1.35 3.86 -1.73
CA ASP A 42 1.32 2.63 -2.53
C ASP A 42 -0.12 2.23 -2.86
N LEU A 43 -1.05 2.41 -1.91
CA LEU A 43 -2.47 2.15 -2.14
C LEU A 43 -3.03 3.12 -3.18
N LEU A 44 -2.69 4.41 -3.11
CA LEU A 44 -3.13 5.42 -4.08
C LEU A 44 -2.56 5.15 -5.47
N PHE A 45 -1.26 4.85 -5.55
CA PHE A 45 -0.57 4.56 -6.80
C PHE A 45 -1.14 3.33 -7.50
N THR A 46 -1.40 2.26 -6.76
CA THR A 46 -2.00 1.04 -7.30
C THR A 46 -3.47 1.22 -7.70
N VAL A 47 -4.23 2.09 -7.03
CA VAL A 47 -5.59 2.47 -7.45
C VAL A 47 -5.54 3.19 -8.81
N TYR A 48 -4.62 4.14 -8.97
CA TYR A 48 -4.42 4.85 -10.24
C TYR A 48 -4.05 3.87 -11.36
N HIS A 49 -3.10 2.98 -11.12
CA HIS A 49 -2.71 1.97 -12.11
C HIS A 49 -3.85 1.02 -12.47
N LEU A 50 -4.67 0.60 -11.49
CA LEU A 50 -5.84 -0.23 -11.73
C LEU A 50 -6.89 0.47 -12.62
N LEU A 51 -7.04 1.78 -12.49
CA LEU A 51 -7.97 2.58 -13.28
C LEU A 51 -7.42 2.92 -14.67
N ALA A 52 -6.16 3.34 -14.76
CA ALA A 52 -5.60 3.98 -15.95
C ALA A 52 -4.79 3.03 -16.86
N PHE A 53 -4.20 1.96 -16.29
CA PHE A 53 -3.22 1.12 -16.98
C PHE A 53 -3.49 -0.39 -16.88
N SER A 54 -4.58 -0.80 -16.23
CA SER A 54 -4.87 -2.23 -16.08
C SER A 54 -5.51 -2.81 -17.33
N ASN A 55 -5.00 -3.94 -17.79
CA ASN A 55 -5.64 -4.76 -18.82
C ASN A 55 -6.80 -5.61 -18.27
N LEU A 56 -7.11 -5.52 -16.97
CA LEU A 56 -8.25 -6.21 -16.37
C LEU A 56 -9.55 -5.53 -16.81
N SER A 57 -10.38 -6.27 -17.54
CA SER A 57 -11.71 -5.82 -17.89
C SER A 57 -12.63 -5.92 -16.68
N PHE A 58 -12.99 -4.76 -16.11
CA PHE A 58 -14.05 -4.68 -15.13
C PHE A 58 -15.38 -4.49 -15.88
N PRO A 59 -16.31 -5.45 -15.81
CA PRO A 59 -17.56 -5.37 -16.58
C PRO A 59 -18.43 -4.16 -16.19
N ILE A 60 -18.24 -3.60 -14.99
CA ILE A 60 -18.93 -2.41 -14.48
C ILE A 60 -17.97 -1.62 -13.58
N PHE A 61 -17.95 -0.29 -13.70
CA PHE A 61 -17.17 0.61 -12.82
C PHE A 61 -17.41 0.37 -11.32
N ARG A 62 -18.61 -0.10 -10.94
CA ARG A 62 -18.96 -0.45 -9.56
C ARG A 62 -17.98 -1.46 -8.94
N TYR A 63 -17.51 -2.44 -9.70
CA TYR A 63 -16.56 -3.45 -9.18
C TYR A 63 -15.23 -2.82 -8.78
N LEU A 64 -14.78 -1.80 -9.50
CA LEU A 64 -13.56 -1.07 -9.18
C LEU A 64 -13.70 -0.32 -7.85
N PHE A 65 -14.84 0.35 -7.63
CA PHE A 65 -15.12 1.03 -6.35
C PHE A 65 -15.20 0.05 -5.18
N GLN A 66 -15.87 -1.10 -5.37
CA GLN A 66 -15.97 -2.14 -4.36
C GLN A 66 -14.60 -2.73 -4.01
N LEU A 67 -13.79 -3.07 -5.02
CA LEU A 67 -12.43 -3.58 -4.83
C LEU A 67 -11.57 -2.58 -4.06
N ASN A 68 -11.58 -1.31 -4.46
CA ASN A 68 -10.79 -0.28 -3.79
C ASN A 68 -11.26 -0.02 -2.36
N THR A 69 -12.56 -0.13 -2.08
CA THR A 69 -13.11 -0.01 -0.73
C THR A 69 -12.61 -1.16 0.15
N LEU A 70 -12.64 -2.40 -0.35
CA LEU A 70 -12.12 -3.56 0.37
C LEU A 70 -10.62 -3.42 0.67
N ARG A 71 -9.84 -2.96 -0.31
CA ARG A 71 -8.40 -2.72 -0.13
C ARG A 71 -8.14 -1.68 0.96
N LYS A 72 -8.87 -0.56 0.94
CA LYS A 72 -8.79 0.48 1.98
C LYS A 72 -9.16 -0.06 3.36
N MET A 73 -10.21 -0.88 3.46
CA MET A 73 -10.57 -1.54 4.71
C MET A 73 -9.42 -2.44 5.16
N MET A 74 -8.96 -3.41 4.36
CA MET A 74 -7.89 -4.34 4.75
C MET A 74 -6.57 -3.67 5.14
N THR A 75 -6.25 -2.49 4.62
CA THR A 75 -5.05 -1.73 5.04
C THR A 75 -5.28 -0.90 6.29
N SER A 76 -6.52 -0.48 6.56
CA SER A 76 -6.87 0.35 7.73
C SER A 76 -7.22 -0.48 8.96
N ILE A 77 -7.73 -1.69 8.75
CA ILE A 77 -8.09 -2.65 9.80
C ILE A 77 -7.36 -3.95 9.53
N SER A 78 -6.87 -4.64 10.57
CA SER A 78 -6.11 -5.89 10.46
C SER A 78 -6.98 -7.11 10.09
N VAL A 79 -8.03 -6.88 9.31
CA VAL A 79 -9.07 -7.86 9.00
C VAL A 79 -8.70 -8.63 7.74
N ARG A 80 -8.93 -9.95 7.78
CA ARG A 80 -8.67 -10.85 6.65
C ARG A 80 -9.71 -10.67 5.56
N PRO A 81 -9.36 -10.90 4.27
CA PRO A 81 -10.32 -10.75 3.16
C PRO A 81 -11.63 -11.53 3.36
N GLY A 82 -11.55 -12.76 3.92
CA GLY A 82 -12.71 -13.63 4.16
C GLY A 82 -13.71 -13.10 5.20
N THR A 83 -13.31 -12.14 6.03
CA THR A 83 -14.19 -11.46 6.99
C THR A 83 -14.91 -10.28 6.33
N LEU A 84 -14.38 -9.71 5.25
CA LEU A 84 -15.05 -8.61 4.51
C LEU A 84 -15.92 -9.13 3.37
N VAL A 85 -15.48 -10.20 2.71
CA VAL A 85 -16.18 -10.83 1.58
C VAL A 85 -16.34 -12.31 1.86
N GLU A 86 -17.54 -12.81 1.61
CA GLU A 86 -17.86 -14.20 1.88
C GLU A 86 -17.02 -15.10 0.96
N SER A 87 -16.21 -15.96 1.57
CA SER A 87 -15.41 -16.95 0.87
C SER A 87 -16.01 -18.34 1.02
N LEU A 88 -16.31 -19.00 -0.09
CA LEU A 88 -16.80 -20.38 -0.12
C LEU A 88 -15.80 -21.43 0.43
N GLY A 89 -14.56 -21.02 0.76
CA GLY A 89 -13.51 -21.91 1.25
C GLY A 89 -13.64 -22.34 2.71
N TYR A 90 -14.58 -21.77 3.48
CA TYR A 90 -14.83 -22.19 4.86
C TYR A 90 -15.81 -23.37 4.91
N ILE A 91 -15.40 -24.47 5.55
CA ILE A 91 -16.21 -25.69 5.76
C ILE A 91 -17.42 -25.41 6.69
N ARG A 92 -17.42 -24.29 7.41
CA ARG A 92 -18.47 -23.85 8.35
C ARG A 92 -19.12 -22.54 7.88
N HIS A 93 -20.08 -22.05 8.67
CA HIS A 93 -20.70 -20.75 8.44
C HIS A 93 -19.66 -19.62 8.45
N ASN A 94 -19.74 -18.72 7.47
CA ASN A 94 -18.80 -17.62 7.30
C ASN A 94 -19.18 -16.45 8.21
N ASP A 95 -18.23 -15.98 9.00
CA ASP A 95 -18.37 -14.78 9.81
C ASP A 95 -17.88 -13.57 9.01
N THR A 96 -18.65 -13.24 7.97
CA THR A 96 -18.38 -12.15 7.04
C THR A 96 -19.27 -10.95 7.36
N LEU A 97 -18.76 -9.75 7.09
CA LEU A 97 -19.48 -8.47 7.14
C LEU A 97 -20.86 -8.55 6.46
N LYS A 98 -21.90 -8.25 7.24
CA LYS A 98 -23.31 -8.25 6.80
C LYS A 98 -23.84 -6.83 6.67
N TYR A 99 -24.99 -6.74 6.02
CA TYR A 99 -25.75 -5.50 5.98
C TYR A 99 -26.09 -5.04 7.41
N LYS A 100 -25.85 -3.76 7.72
CA LYS A 100 -25.97 -3.10 9.03
C LYS A 100 -24.82 -3.33 10.03
N ASP A 101 -23.75 -4.01 9.65
CA ASP A 101 -22.58 -4.16 10.52
C ASP A 101 -21.68 -2.90 10.54
N ILE A 102 -21.87 -1.96 9.60
CA ILE A 102 -21.10 -0.72 9.53
C ILE A 102 -21.95 0.45 10.06
N GLU A 103 -21.42 1.11 11.09
CA GLU A 103 -21.92 2.39 11.58
C GLU A 103 -20.93 3.50 11.20
N LEU A 104 -21.44 4.57 10.60
CA LEU A 104 -20.64 5.73 10.20
C LEU A 104 -20.85 6.86 11.20
N TYR A 105 -19.75 7.31 11.80
CA TYR A 105 -19.74 8.41 12.75
C TYR A 105 -19.10 9.64 12.10
N ILE A 106 -19.77 10.78 12.19
CA ILE A 106 -19.18 12.07 11.81
C ILE A 106 -18.38 12.56 13.01
N VAL A 107 -17.05 12.60 12.88
CA VAL A 107 -16.17 13.20 13.87
C VAL A 107 -16.07 14.70 13.57
N LYS A 108 -16.43 15.55 14.54
CA LYS A 108 -16.25 17.01 14.42
C LYS A 108 -14.76 17.34 14.40
N ASP A 109 -14.39 18.41 13.69
CA ASP A 109 -13.01 18.88 13.73
C ASP A 109 -12.65 19.22 15.19
N PRO A 110 -11.55 18.67 15.76
CA PRO A 110 -11.11 19.01 17.10
C PRO A 110 -10.86 20.51 17.34
N LYS A 111 -10.70 21.30 16.27
CA LYS A 111 -10.55 22.76 16.36
C LYS A 111 -11.87 23.48 16.65
N ASP A 112 -13.01 22.88 16.29
CA ASP A 112 -14.34 23.45 16.51
C ASP A 112 -14.87 23.20 17.94
N LEU A 113 -14.12 22.46 18.77
CA LEU A 113 -14.45 22.11 20.15
C LEU A 113 -13.96 23.13 21.19
N LYS A 114 -13.32 24.23 20.76
CA LYS A 114 -12.93 25.34 21.65
C LYS A 114 -14.03 26.41 21.66
N GLY A 115 -15.03 26.20 22.50
CA GLY A 115 -15.99 27.22 22.96
C GLY A 115 -15.70 27.58 24.40
#